data_AF-A0A0S9Q041-F1
#
_entry.id   AF-A0A0S9Q041-F1
#
_cell.length_a   1.000
_cell.length_b   1.000
_cell.length_c   1.000
_cell.angle_alpha   90.00
_cell.angle_beta   90.00
_cell.angle_gamma   90.00
#
_symmetry.space_group_name_H-M   'P 1'
#
loop_
_entity.id
_entity.type
_entity.pdbx_description
1 polymer ?
#
loop_
_entity_poly.entity_id
_entity_poly.type
_entity_poly.pdbx_seq_one_letter_code
_entity_poly.pdbx_strand_id
1 'polypeptide(L)'
;MPYDAGPVLGGARRTLRPRDPDADLKSWQIELDRVELDVMRAERGLAHGTVLQTDPWHVPDDHGPLPEALRQRAEEIHARQQVVLAAIAETLGRTLRQQAVATALDRSSARHSGPVYVDVSA
;
A
#
# COMPACT_ATOMS: atom_id res chain seq x y z
N MET A 1 31.95 46.46 4.88
CA MET A 1 31.06 45.50 4.21
C MET A 1 29.98 45.08 5.20
N PRO A 2 28.80 45.71 5.22
CA PRO A 2 27.64 45.23 5.98
C PRO A 2 26.81 44.24 5.14
N TYR A 3 26.42 43.12 5.75
CA TYR A 3 25.54 42.10 5.20
C TYR A 3 24.09 42.63 5.24
N ASP A 4 23.51 42.87 4.06
CA ASP A 4 22.13 43.28 3.86
C ASP A 4 21.21 42.08 4.14
N ALA A 5 20.41 42.17 5.20
CA ALA A 5 19.43 41.15 5.57
C ALA A 5 18.19 41.32 4.67
N GLY A 6 18.13 40.52 3.61
CA GLY A 6 16.93 40.42 2.77
C GLY A 6 15.69 40.02 3.60
N PRO A 7 14.50 40.53 3.26
CA PRO A 7 13.30 40.32 4.04
C PRO A 7 12.90 38.84 4.00
N VAL A 8 12.77 38.27 5.20
CA VAL A 8 12.24 36.93 5.43
C VAL A 8 10.84 36.79 4.82
N LEU A 9 10.69 35.70 4.09
CA LEU A 9 9.53 35.24 3.34
C LEU A 9 8.20 35.58 4.03
N GLY A 10 7.35 36.29 3.29
CA GLY A 10 5.95 36.45 3.62
C GLY A 10 5.33 35.09 3.88
N GLY A 11 4.95 34.85 5.14
CA GLY A 11 4.11 33.73 5.51
C GLY A 11 2.86 33.80 4.65
N ALA A 12 2.74 32.85 3.73
CA ALA A 12 1.56 32.65 2.92
C ALA A 12 0.38 32.47 3.90
N ARG A 13 -0.35 33.55 4.13
CA ARG A 13 -1.66 33.53 4.77
C ARG A 13 -2.52 32.65 3.86
N ARG A 14 -2.58 31.35 4.16
CA ARG A 14 -3.53 30.42 3.55
C ARG A 14 -4.90 31.03 3.84
N THR A 15 -5.46 31.70 2.84
CA THR A 15 -6.76 32.34 2.93
C THR A 15 -7.75 31.23 3.24
N LEU A 16 -8.17 31.12 4.50
CA LEU A 16 -9.24 30.22 4.92
C LEU A 16 -10.49 30.66 4.16
N ARG A 17 -10.77 29.99 3.04
CA ARG A 17 -12.09 30.00 2.43
C ARG A 17 -13.06 29.55 3.52
N PRO A 18 -14.22 30.20 3.71
CA PRO A 18 -15.24 29.69 4.62
C PRO A 18 -15.56 28.26 4.20
N ARG A 19 -15.16 27.29 5.04
CA ARG A 19 -15.37 25.86 4.80
C ARG A 19 -16.82 25.52 5.15
N ASP A 20 -17.50 24.90 4.21
CA ASP A 20 -18.78 24.29 4.45
C ASP A 20 -18.52 22.90 5.07
N PRO A 21 -18.84 22.69 6.36
CA PRO A 21 -18.53 21.44 7.05
C PRO A 21 -19.24 20.23 6.41
N ASP A 22 -20.41 20.44 5.78
CA ASP A 22 -21.15 19.36 5.13
C ASP A 22 -20.49 18.96 3.80
N ALA A 23 -19.95 19.94 3.06
CA ALA A 23 -19.17 19.68 1.84
C ALA A 23 -17.85 18.97 2.14
N ASP A 24 -17.18 19.34 3.24
CA ASP A 24 -15.96 18.68 3.71
C ASP A 24 -16.24 17.24 4.16
N LEU A 25 -17.35 17.02 4.89
CA LEU A 25 -17.79 15.68 5.30
C LEU A 25 -18.04 14.78 4.09
N LYS A 26 -18.77 15.28 3.09
CA LYS A 26 -19.07 14.52 1.87
C LYS A 26 -17.81 14.20 1.06
N SER A 27 -16.89 15.15 0.96
CA SER A 27 -15.60 14.92 0.29
C SER A 27 -14.81 13.82 0.99
N TRP A 28 -14.72 13.87 2.33
CA TRP A 28 -14.06 12.82 3.11
C TRP A 28 -14.74 11.45 2.99
N GLN A 29 -16.07 11.39 2.91
CA GLN A 29 -16.79 10.14 2.66
C GLN A 29 -16.38 9.53 1.32
N ILE A 30 -16.37 10.33 0.25
CA ILE A 30 -15.99 9.86 -1.09
C ILE A 30 -14.55 9.34 -1.10
N GLU A 31 -13.63 10.04 -0.44
CA GLU A 31 -12.23 9.60 -0.37
C GLU A 31 -12.07 8.32 0.47
N LEU A 32 -12.77 8.21 1.60
CA LEU A 32 -12.77 6.96 2.38
C LEU A 32 -13.42 5.79 1.62
N ASP A 33 -14.46 6.03 0.82
CA ASP A 33 -15.08 5.02 -0.03
C ASP A 33 -14.07 4.48 -1.06
N ARG A 34 -13.28 5.37 -1.69
CA ARG A 34 -12.22 4.97 -2.63
C ARG A 34 -11.15 4.12 -1.96
N VAL A 35 -10.65 4.58 -0.81
CA VAL A 35 -9.64 3.84 -0.05
C VAL A 35 -10.16 2.48 0.38
N GLU A 36 -11.42 2.41 0.84
CA GLU A 36 -12.04 1.15 1.23
C GLU A 36 -12.17 0.17 0.05
N LEU A 37 -12.58 0.66 -1.13
CA LEU A 37 -12.62 -0.18 -2.34
C LEU A 37 -11.25 -0.73 -2.71
N ASP A 38 -10.18 0.05 -2.57
CA ASP A 38 -8.82 -0.41 -2.84
C ASP A 38 -8.35 -1.46 -1.83
N VAL A 39 -8.72 -1.33 -0.56
CA VAL A 39 -8.48 -2.37 0.46
C VAL A 39 -9.20 -3.66 0.10
N MET A 40 -10.48 -3.59 -0.27
CA MET A 40 -11.25 -4.77 -0.68
C MET A 40 -10.66 -5.46 -1.92
N ARG A 41 -10.18 -4.67 -2.89
CA ARG A 41 -9.45 -5.21 -4.06
C ARG A 41 -8.17 -5.91 -3.62
N ALA A 42 -7.44 -5.34 -2.66
CA ALA A 42 -6.21 -5.92 -2.18
C ALA A 42 -6.41 -7.23 -1.41
N GLU A 43 -7.40 -7.27 -0.53
CA GLU A 43 -7.83 -8.48 0.19
C GLU A 43 -8.23 -9.59 -0.79
N ARG A 44 -9.02 -9.25 -1.81
CA ARG A 44 -9.42 -10.19 -2.85
C ARG A 44 -8.21 -10.68 -3.67
N GLY A 45 -7.29 -9.78 -3.98
CA GLY A 45 -6.07 -10.11 -4.71
C GLY A 45 -5.21 -11.13 -3.97
N LEU A 46 -5.06 -10.94 -2.65
CA LEU A 46 -4.39 -11.89 -1.78
C LEU A 46 -5.10 -13.24 -1.72
N ALA A 47 -6.43 -13.25 -1.58
CA ALA A 47 -7.20 -14.48 -1.46
C ALA A 47 -7.15 -15.36 -2.73
N HIS A 48 -7.03 -14.74 -3.91
CA HIS A 48 -7.05 -15.45 -5.19
C HIS A 48 -5.70 -15.48 -5.91
N GLY A 49 -4.65 -14.89 -5.33
CA GLY A 49 -3.33 -14.82 -5.95
C GLY A 49 -3.29 -13.99 -7.24
N THR A 50 -4.22 -13.04 -7.41
CA THR A 50 -4.26 -12.17 -8.59
C THR A 50 -3.38 -10.94 -8.40
N VAL A 51 -2.93 -10.35 -9.50
CA VAL A 51 -2.12 -9.13 -9.48
C VAL A 51 -2.90 -8.00 -8.81
N LEU A 52 -2.28 -7.39 -7.80
CA LEU A 52 -2.78 -6.17 -7.16
C LEU A 52 -2.62 -5.01 -8.13
N GLN A 53 -3.73 -4.34 -8.43
CA GLN A 53 -3.75 -3.10 -9.20
C GLN A 53 -4.52 -2.08 -8.37
N THR A 54 -3.80 -1.13 -7.78
CA THR A 54 -4.35 -0.01 -7.01
C THR A 54 -3.81 1.27 -7.63
N ASP A 55 -4.68 2.26 -7.81
CA ASP A 55 -4.24 3.58 -8.27
C ASP A 55 -3.36 4.24 -7.20
N PRO A 56 -2.38 5.06 -7.59
CA PRO A 56 -1.60 5.84 -6.62
C PRO A 56 -2.53 6.74 -5.81
N TRP A 57 -2.57 6.54 -4.50
CA TRP A 57 -3.34 7.41 -3.62
C TRP A 57 -2.58 8.72 -3.37
N HIS A 58 -3.27 9.84 -3.57
CA HIS A 58 -2.76 11.17 -3.30
C HIS A 58 -3.52 11.78 -2.12
N VAL A 59 -2.79 12.33 -1.15
CA VAL A 59 -3.39 13.05 -0.02
C VAL A 59 -4.16 14.26 -0.57
N PRO A 60 -5.46 14.41 -0.29
CA PRO A 60 -6.21 15.56 -0.76
C PRO A 60 -5.79 16.84 -0.01
N ASP A 61 -5.23 17.82 -0.72
CA ASP A 61 -4.75 19.08 -0.12
C ASP A 61 -5.87 20.01 0.37
N ASP A 62 -7.08 19.82 -0.17
CA ASP A 62 -8.23 20.71 0.03
C ASP A 62 -9.21 20.22 1.09
N HIS A 63 -9.08 18.98 1.54
CA HIS A 63 -9.99 18.38 2.50
C HIS A 63 -9.55 18.84 3.88
N GLY A 64 -10.48 19.35 4.69
CA GLY A 64 -10.16 19.81 6.05
C GLY A 64 -9.65 18.69 6.95
N PRO A 65 -9.45 18.94 8.25
CA PRO A 65 -9.23 17.85 9.19
C PRO A 65 -10.33 16.80 9.04
N LEU A 66 -9.99 15.52 9.25
CA LEU A 66 -10.95 14.43 9.18
C LEU A 66 -12.10 14.67 10.19
N PRO A 67 -13.37 14.68 9.75
CA PRO A 67 -14.50 14.85 10.65
C PRO A 67 -14.57 13.72 11.68
N GLU A 68 -14.90 14.08 12.93
CA GLU A 68 -15.04 13.13 14.06
C GLU A 68 -15.93 11.94 13.72
N ALA A 69 -17.05 12.19 13.03
CA ALA A 69 -18.01 11.16 12.64
C ALA A 69 -17.41 10.07 11.72
N LEU A 70 -16.31 10.35 11.03
CA LEU A 70 -15.63 9.42 10.14
C LEU A 70 -14.38 8.78 10.77
N ARG A 71 -13.98 9.19 11.99
CA ARG A 71 -12.76 8.71 12.63
C ARG A 71 -12.78 7.19 12.81
N GLN A 72 -13.84 6.66 13.40
CA GLN A 72 -13.96 5.22 13.64
C GLN A 72 -13.83 4.42 12.34
N ARG A 73 -14.53 4.85 11.29
CA ARG A 73 -14.46 4.20 9.96
C ARG A 73 -13.04 4.24 9.39
N ALA A 74 -12.36 5.37 9.50
CA ALA A 74 -10.98 5.51 9.02
C ALA A 74 -10.01 4.58 9.78
N GLU A 75 -10.18 4.43 11.09
CA GLU A 75 -9.39 3.51 11.92
C GLU A 75 -9.62 2.05 11.53
N GLU A 76 -10.87 1.65 11.27
CA GLU A 76 -11.22 0.31 10.80
C GLU A 76 -10.63 0.00 9.42
N ILE A 77 -10.66 0.97 8.50
CA ILE A 77 -9.99 0.84 7.20
C ILE A 77 -8.48 0.69 7.37
N HIS A 78 -7.86 1.51 8.23
CA HIS A 78 -6.41 1.47 8.47
C HIS A 78 -5.97 0.15 9.11
N ALA A 79 -6.73 -0.38 10.06
CA ALA A 79 -6.45 -1.69 10.66
C ALA A 79 -6.45 -2.81 9.60
N ARG A 80 -7.43 -2.81 8.68
CA ARG A 80 -7.46 -3.77 7.56
C ARG A 80 -6.26 -3.61 6.62
N GLN A 81 -5.88 -2.37 6.31
CA GLN A 81 -4.67 -2.10 5.51
C GLN A 81 -3.41 -2.70 6.14
N GLN A 82 -3.23 -2.59 7.45
CA GLN A 82 -2.08 -3.17 8.15
C GLN A 82 -2.06 -4.69 8.05
N VAL A 83 -3.22 -5.35 8.17
CA VAL A 83 -3.35 -6.80 8.00
C VAL A 83 -2.98 -7.23 6.58
N VAL A 84 -3.50 -6.52 5.57
CA VAL A 84 -3.18 -6.77 4.16
C VAL A 84 -1.68 -6.61 3.89
N LEU A 85 -1.05 -5.54 4.40
CA LEU A 85 0.39 -5.30 4.25
C LEU A 85 1.24 -6.42 4.87
N ALA A 86 0.87 -6.88 6.06
CA ALA A 86 1.55 -7.99 6.72
C ALA A 86 1.45 -9.28 5.88
N ALA A 87 0.26 -9.58 5.34
CA ALA A 87 0.03 -10.75 4.51
C ALA A 87 0.81 -10.69 3.17
N ILE A 88 0.90 -9.51 2.55
CA ILE A 88 1.73 -9.29 1.35
C ILE A 88 3.19 -9.57 1.68
N ALA A 89 3.72 -9.01 2.77
CA ALA A 89 5.11 -9.20 3.17
C ALA A 89 5.44 -10.68 3.44
N GLU A 90 4.55 -11.40 4.12
CA GLU A 90 4.72 -12.84 4.36
C GLU A 90 4.73 -13.64 3.05
N THR A 91 3.80 -13.33 2.14
CA THR A 91 3.70 -13.99 0.83
C THR A 91 4.96 -13.76 0.01
N LEU A 92 5.47 -12.53 -0.05
CA LEU A 92 6.74 -12.20 -0.70
C LEU A 92 7.90 -12.98 -0.10
N GLY A 93 8.00 -13.05 1.24
CA GLY A 93 9.03 -13.81 1.93
C GLY A 93 8.98 -15.32 1.67
N ARG A 94 7.79 -15.90 1.46
CA ARG A 94 7.63 -17.29 1.01
C ARG A 94 8.10 -17.47 -0.44
N THR A 95 7.67 -16.60 -1.35
CA THR A 95 8.04 -16.66 -2.77
C THR A 95 9.55 -16.54 -2.98
N LEU A 96 10.21 -15.61 -2.28
CA LEU A 96 11.67 -15.46 -2.35
C LEU A 96 12.42 -16.71 -1.88
N ARG A 97 11.95 -17.37 -0.81
CA ARG A 97 12.53 -18.63 -0.34
C ARG A 97 12.35 -19.76 -1.37
N GLN A 98 11.18 -19.86 -1.98
CA GLN A 98 10.92 -20.84 -3.04
C GLN A 98 11.84 -20.62 -4.25
N GLN A 99 12.01 -19.37 -4.68
CA GLN A 99 12.93 -19.01 -5.75
C GLN A 99 14.38 -19.40 -5.41
N ALA A 100 14.85 -19.11 -4.19
CA ALA A 100 16.19 -19.47 -3.76
C ALA A 100 16.44 -20.98 -3.81
N VAL A 101 15.47 -21.79 -3.39
CA VAL A 101 15.54 -23.26 -3.47
C VAL A 101 15.56 -23.73 -4.93
N ALA A 102 14.66 -23.21 -5.78
CA ALA A 102 14.61 -23.55 -7.19
C ALA A 102 15.93 -23.23 -7.91
N THR A 103 16.51 -22.04 -7.66
CA THR A 103 17.81 -21.65 -8.21
C THR A 103 18.97 -22.51 -7.66
N ALA A 104 18.91 -22.96 -6.40
CA ALA A 104 19.91 -23.87 -5.85
C ALA A 104 19.83 -25.25 -6.52
N LEU A 105 18.62 -25.78 -6.72
CA LEU A 105 18.39 -27.05 -7.41
C LEU A 105 18.84 -26.99 -8.86
N ASP A 106 18.49 -25.93 -9.60
CA ASP A 106 18.90 -25.75 -10.99
C ASP A 106 20.44 -25.75 -11.13
N ARG A 107 21.15 -25.02 -10.27
CA ARG A 107 22.63 -25.05 -10.21
C ARG A 107 23.20 -26.41 -9.86
N SER A 108 22.53 -27.20 -9.02
CA SER A 108 22.97 -28.55 -8.65
C SER A 108 22.66 -29.59 -9.72
N SER A 109 21.52 -29.46 -10.41
CA SER A 109 21.08 -30.32 -11.50
C SER A 109 21.95 -30.09 -12.74
N ALA A 110 22.35 -28.85 -13.02
CA ALA A 110 23.32 -28.53 -14.07
C ALA A 110 24.70 -29.20 -13.84
N ARG A 111 25.05 -29.56 -12.60
CA ARG A 111 26.27 -30.32 -12.28
C ARG A 111 26.11 -31.83 -12.45
N HIS A 112 24.89 -32.35 -12.39
CA HIS A 112 24.57 -33.77 -12.57
C HIS A 112 23.93 -33.97 -13.95
N SER A 113 24.78 -34.01 -14.98
CA SER A 113 24.39 -33.96 -16.41
C SER A 113 23.72 -35.25 -16.96
N GLY A 114 22.94 -35.99 -16.16
CA GLY A 114 22.26 -37.19 -16.63
C GLY A 114 20.94 -37.44 -15.90
N PRO A 115 19.83 -37.71 -16.61
CA PRO A 115 18.60 -38.14 -15.96
C PRO A 115 18.85 -39.48 -15.26
N VAL A 116 18.60 -39.54 -13.95
CA VAL A 116 18.65 -40.77 -13.15
C VAL A 116 17.22 -41.25 -12.96
N TYR A 117 16.87 -42.36 -13.61
CA TYR A 117 15.60 -43.03 -13.41
C TYR A 117 15.73 -43.95 -12.19
N VAL A 118 14.89 -43.72 -11.18
CA VAL A 118 14.79 -44.60 -10.01
C VAL A 118 13.72 -45.65 -10.32
N ASP A 119 14.13 -46.91 -10.46
CA ASP A 119 13.21 -48.04 -10.59
C ASP A 119 12.64 -48.36 -9.21
N VAL A 120 11.32 -48.20 -9.05
CA VAL A 120 10.62 -48.52 -7.81
C VAL A 120 10.06 -49.92 -7.97
N SER A 121 10.92 -50.93 -7.80
CA SER A 121 10.47 -52.32 -7.67
C SER A 121 9.77 -52.49 -6.32
N ALA A 122 8.46 -52.76 -6.38
CA ALA A 122 7.59 -53.02 -5.23
C ALA A 122 7.91 -54.34 -4.51
#